data_AF-A0A2E6LG71-F1
#
_entry.id   AF-A0A2E6LG71-F1
#
_cell.length_a   1.000
_cell.length_b   1.000
_cell.length_c   1.000
_cell.angle_alpha   90.00
_cell.angle_beta   90.00
_cell.angle_gamma   90.00
#
_symmetry.space_group_name_H-M   'P 1'
#
loop_
_entity.id
_entity.type
_entity.pdbx_description
1 polymer ?
#
loop_
_entity_poly.entity_id
_entity_poly.type
_entity_poly.pdbx_seq_one_letter_code
_entity_poly.pdbx_strand_id
1 'polypeptide(L)'
;MKNIIISFFILFSTFLFAQNKERLSVHYFDLPSEKEAAFMKWTKKMNLILENEGFGKNFYKVYKVKSDDKAKTFRYFRISSYTSDKHYEMTHNLGDSYDKHLAAFWDGELGDFFSMDDKTHIYRKVYRVE
;
A
#
# COMPACT_ATOMS: atom_id res chain seq x y z
N MET A 1 -30.03 -33.35 16.25
CA MET A 1 -29.35 -32.21 16.92
C MET A 1 -27.83 -32.31 16.86
N LYS A 2 -27.21 -33.46 17.19
CA LYS A 2 -25.74 -33.64 17.16
C LYS A 2 -25.10 -33.29 15.79
N ASN A 3 -25.73 -33.69 14.69
CA ASN A 3 -25.23 -33.41 13.33
C ASN A 3 -25.38 -31.93 12.91
N ILE A 4 -26.36 -31.20 13.46
CA ILE A 4 -26.56 -29.76 13.18
C ILE A 4 -25.48 -28.93 13.88
N ILE A 5 -25.11 -29.31 15.10
CA ILE A 5 -24.03 -28.66 15.87
C ILE A 5 -22.68 -28.83 15.16
N ILE A 6 -22.40 -30.03 14.63
CA ILE A 6 -21.17 -30.32 13.89
C ILE A 6 -21.12 -29.49 12.59
N SER A 7 -22.22 -29.39 11.84
CA SER A 7 -22.28 -28.56 10.62
C SER A 7 -22.08 -27.07 10.92
N PHE A 8 -22.65 -26.54 12.00
CA PHE A 8 -22.41 -25.16 12.43
C PHE A 8 -20.94 -24.91 12.83
N PHE A 9 -20.30 -25.88 13.47
CA PHE A 9 -18.89 -25.80 13.87
C PHE A 9 -17.93 -25.80 12.66
N ILE A 10 -18.27 -26.58 11.62
CA ILE A 10 -17.50 -26.61 10.36
C ILE A 10 -17.67 -25.29 9.59
N LEU A 11 -18.88 -24.73 9.52
CA LEU A 11 -19.12 -23.42 8.90
C LEU A 11 -18.37 -22.29 9.62
N PHE A 12 -18.39 -22.26 10.96
CA PHE A 12 -17.67 -21.25 11.74
C PHE A 12 -16.14 -21.34 11.58
N SER A 13 -15.59 -22.55 11.51
CA SER A 13 -14.14 -22.72 11.34
C SER A 13 -13.67 -22.27 9.95
N THR A 14 -14.44 -22.52 8.87
CA THR A 14 -14.09 -21.99 7.54
C THR A 14 -14.10 -20.45 7.47
N PHE A 15 -14.96 -19.79 8.25
CA PHE A 15 -14.97 -18.32 8.37
C PHE A 15 -13.72 -17.80 9.08
N LEU A 16 -13.28 -18.46 10.16
CA LEU A 16 -12.09 -18.06 10.93
C LEU A 16 -10.79 -18.19 10.11
N PHE A 17 -10.64 -19.25 9.29
CA PHE A 17 -9.47 -19.41 8.42
C PHE A 17 -9.48 -18.51 7.17
N ALA A 18 -10.65 -18.03 6.73
CA ALA A 18 -10.76 -17.05 5.66
C ALA A 18 -10.46 -15.62 6.14
N GLN A 19 -10.51 -15.37 7.46
CA GLN A 19 -10.47 -14.02 8.02
C GLN A 19 -9.06 -13.43 8.17
N ASN A 20 -8.01 -14.25 8.14
CA ASN A 20 -6.64 -13.77 8.31
C ASN A 20 -5.80 -13.81 7.02
N LYS A 21 -6.19 -12.97 6.05
CA LYS A 21 -5.38 -12.68 4.84
C LYS A 21 -5.03 -11.20 4.76
N GLU A 22 -5.06 -10.49 5.89
CA GLU A 22 -4.70 -9.09 5.93
C GLU A 22 -3.24 -8.92 5.50
N ARG A 23 -2.99 -7.92 4.67
CA ARG A 23 -1.65 -7.52 4.27
C ARG A 23 -1.46 -6.07 4.64
N LEU A 24 -0.32 -5.77 5.25
CA LEU A 24 0.15 -4.42 5.45
C LEU A 24 1.39 -4.22 4.60
N SER A 25 1.35 -3.29 3.66
CA SER A 25 2.49 -2.95 2.82
C SER A 25 3.11 -1.66 3.32
N VAL A 26 4.38 -1.73 3.72
CA VAL A 26 5.16 -0.57 4.19
C VAL A 26 6.36 -0.35 3.28
N HIS A 27 6.51 0.87 2.77
CA HIS A 27 7.66 1.29 1.97
C HIS A 27 8.41 2.35 2.79
N TYR A 28 9.69 2.14 3.04
CA TYR A 28 10.56 3.13 3.67
C TYR A 28 11.48 3.74 2.64
N PHE A 29 11.63 5.05 2.66
CA PHE A 29 12.43 5.76 1.67
C PHE A 29 12.93 7.10 2.19
N ASP A 30 14.03 7.56 1.62
CA ASP A 30 14.41 8.96 1.66
C ASP A 30 13.89 9.66 0.41
N LEU A 31 13.63 10.96 0.47
CA LEU A 31 13.12 11.72 -0.66
C LEU A 31 13.94 13.01 -0.80
N PRO A 32 14.53 13.29 -1.96
CA PRO A 32 15.21 14.55 -2.20
C PRO A 32 14.22 15.70 -2.07
N SER A 33 14.65 16.78 -1.43
CA SER A 33 13.78 17.93 -1.10
C SER A 33 13.06 18.51 -2.32
N GLU A 34 13.74 18.54 -3.46
CA GLU A 34 13.24 19.03 -4.74
C GLU A 34 12.17 18.11 -5.35
N LYS A 35 12.13 16.82 -4.96
CA LYS A 35 11.12 15.86 -5.44
C LYS A 35 9.93 15.68 -4.49
N GLU A 36 9.99 16.26 -3.29
CA GLU A 36 8.93 16.14 -2.27
C GLU A 36 7.56 16.61 -2.78
N ALA A 37 7.51 17.80 -3.38
CA ALA A 37 6.26 18.36 -3.89
C ALA A 37 5.67 17.50 -5.03
N ALA A 38 6.52 17.03 -5.96
CA ALA A 38 6.11 16.18 -7.07
C ALA A 38 5.56 14.82 -6.57
N PHE A 39 6.24 14.19 -5.62
CA PHE A 39 5.83 12.92 -5.02
C PHE A 39 4.49 13.03 -4.27
N MET A 40 4.30 14.10 -3.49
CA MET A 40 3.04 14.32 -2.77
C MET A 40 1.88 14.59 -3.74
N LYS A 41 2.13 15.33 -4.83
CA LYS A 41 1.15 15.54 -5.91
C LYS A 41 0.78 14.23 -6.60
N TRP A 42 1.75 13.37 -6.90
CA TRP A 42 1.52 12.05 -7.47
C TRP A 42 0.71 11.16 -6.53
N THR A 43 1.07 11.13 -5.24
CA THR A 43 0.37 10.35 -4.20
C THR A 43 -1.09 10.79 -4.07
N LYS A 44 -1.35 12.11 -4.07
CA LYS A 44 -2.72 12.64 -4.02
C LYS A 44 -3.57 12.19 -5.21
N LYS A 45 -2.99 12.17 -6.41
CA LYS A 45 -3.67 11.65 -7.61
C LYS A 45 -3.99 10.16 -7.48
N MET A 46 -3.06 9.35 -6.97
CA MET A 46 -3.32 7.93 -6.73
C MET A 46 -4.43 7.66 -5.72
N ASN A 47 -4.42 8.39 -4.61
CA ASN A 47 -5.51 8.28 -3.65
C ASN A 47 -6.86 8.72 -4.23
N LEU A 48 -6.89 9.71 -5.13
CA LEU A 48 -8.14 10.12 -5.78
C LEU A 48 -8.67 9.03 -6.73
N ILE A 49 -7.80 8.37 -7.51
CA ILE A 49 -8.23 7.24 -8.35
C ILE A 49 -8.82 6.12 -7.48
N LEU A 50 -8.10 5.73 -6.42
CA LEU A 50 -8.57 4.70 -5.49
C LEU A 50 -9.85 5.07 -4.76
N GLU A 51 -10.02 6.34 -4.38
CA GLU A 51 -11.23 6.84 -3.75
C GLU A 51 -12.43 6.72 -4.71
N ASN A 52 -12.26 7.11 -5.97
CA ASN A 52 -13.30 7.01 -6.99
C ASN A 52 -13.72 5.57 -7.28
N GLU A 53 -12.80 4.62 -7.13
CA GLU A 53 -13.05 3.18 -7.26
C GLU A 53 -13.63 2.54 -5.98
N GLY A 54 -13.89 3.35 -4.93
CA GLY A 54 -14.56 2.91 -3.72
C GLY A 54 -13.66 2.35 -2.61
N PHE A 55 -12.33 2.47 -2.72
CA PHE A 55 -11.39 2.01 -1.69
C PHE A 55 -11.24 2.99 -0.51
N GLY A 56 -11.83 4.17 -0.63
CA GLY A 56 -11.87 5.19 0.42
C GLY A 56 -10.71 6.21 0.36
N LYS A 57 -10.83 7.24 1.20
CA LYS A 57 -9.89 8.36 1.26
C LYS A 57 -8.54 7.93 1.84
N ASN A 58 -7.47 8.49 1.27
CA ASN A 58 -6.10 8.33 1.77
C ASN A 58 -5.68 6.85 1.93
N PHE A 59 -5.99 6.03 0.92
CA PHE A 59 -5.64 4.61 0.90
C PHE A 59 -4.13 4.39 1.07
N TYR A 60 -3.32 5.12 0.31
CA TYR A 60 -1.88 5.26 0.54
C TYR A 60 -1.63 6.43 1.49
N LYS A 61 -1.15 6.13 2.71
CA LYS A 61 -0.78 7.15 3.69
C LYS A 61 0.72 7.32 3.69
N VAL A 62 1.19 8.56 3.53
CA VAL A 62 2.60 8.93 3.59
C VAL A 62 2.86 9.68 4.88
N TYR A 63 3.91 9.28 5.58
CA TYR A 63 4.37 9.87 6.82
C TYR A 63 5.81 10.34 6.65
N LYS A 64 6.14 11.43 7.33
CA LYS A 64 7.49 12.01 7.38
C LYS A 64 7.96 12.05 8.83
N VAL A 65 9.19 11.67 9.06
CA VAL A 65 9.88 11.83 10.34
C VAL A 65 9.85 13.31 10.75
N LYS A 66 9.61 13.57 12.03
CA LYS A 66 9.53 14.94 12.55
C LYS A 66 10.82 15.71 12.28
N SER A 67 10.70 17.03 12.15
CA SER A 67 11.84 17.90 11.82
C SER A 67 12.93 17.90 12.89
N ASP A 68 12.57 17.65 14.16
CA ASP A 68 13.46 17.64 15.32
C ASP A 68 14.09 16.26 15.60
N ASP A 69 13.72 15.23 14.83
CA ASP A 69 14.28 13.89 14.96
C ASP A 69 15.70 13.81 14.32
N LYS A 70 16.55 12.96 14.90
CA LYS A 70 17.95 12.77 14.49
C LYS A 70 18.14 11.74 13.37
N ALA A 71 17.07 11.08 12.92
CA ALA A 71 17.14 10.10 11.84
C ALA A 71 17.67 10.74 10.55
N LYS A 72 18.71 10.11 9.99
CA LYS A 72 19.40 10.58 8.78
C LYS A 72 18.90 9.89 7.51
N THR A 73 18.26 8.74 7.64
CA THR A 73 17.78 7.91 6.54
C THR A 73 16.38 7.40 6.83
N PHE A 74 15.69 6.93 5.79
CA PHE A 74 14.30 6.49 5.82
C PHE A 74 13.38 7.50 6.49
N ARG A 75 13.55 8.77 6.14
CA ARG A 75 12.77 9.87 6.73
C ARG A 75 11.31 9.87 6.29
N TYR A 76 10.94 9.05 5.31
CA TYR A 76 9.57 8.85 4.88
C TYR A 76 9.18 7.38 4.97
N PHE A 77 7.89 7.14 5.23
CA PHE A 77 7.30 5.86 4.93
C PHE A 77 5.90 6.00 4.34
N ARG A 78 5.54 5.06 3.47
CA ARG A 78 4.19 4.89 2.93
C ARG A 78 3.61 3.58 3.43
N ILE A 79 2.38 3.63 3.92
CA ILE A 79 1.64 2.47 4.42
C ILE A 79 0.31 2.32 3.66
N SER A 80 -0.07 1.07 3.43
CA SER A 80 -1.35 0.67 2.85
C SER A 80 -1.77 -0.68 3.42
N SER A 81 -3.07 -0.82 3.68
CA SER A 81 -3.66 -2.00 4.30
C SER A 81 -4.63 -2.67 3.34
N TYR A 82 -4.58 -3.99 3.26
CA TYR A 82 -5.42 -4.79 2.40
C TYR A 82 -6.08 -5.87 3.24
N THR A 83 -7.41 -5.93 3.20
CA THR A 83 -8.19 -6.91 3.96
C THR A 83 -8.06 -8.34 3.44
N SER A 84 -7.59 -8.51 2.20
CA SER A 84 -7.35 -9.82 1.60
C SER A 84 -6.40 -9.73 0.41
N ASP A 85 -5.92 -10.88 -0.04
CA ASP A 85 -5.18 -11.05 -1.29
C ASP A 85 -5.95 -10.50 -2.51
N LYS A 86 -7.27 -10.73 -2.56
CA LYS A 86 -8.14 -10.22 -3.62
C LYS A 86 -8.27 -8.69 -3.55
N HIS A 87 -8.43 -8.13 -2.35
CA HIS A 87 -8.44 -6.67 -2.18
C HIS A 87 -7.12 -6.06 -2.64
N TYR A 88 -5.99 -6.69 -2.33
CA TYR A 88 -4.68 -6.28 -2.85
C TYR A 88 -4.67 -6.26 -4.39
N GLU A 89 -5.11 -7.33 -5.05
CA GLU A 89 -5.16 -7.39 -6.52
C GLU A 89 -6.05 -6.30 -7.10
N MET A 90 -7.25 -6.10 -6.54
CA MET A 90 -8.20 -5.09 -7.01
C MET A 90 -7.60 -3.68 -6.99
N THR A 91 -6.82 -3.32 -5.96
CA THR A 91 -6.17 -2.00 -5.88
C THR A 91 -5.03 -1.77 -6.86
N HIS A 92 -4.58 -2.81 -7.57
CA HIS A 92 -3.52 -2.75 -8.58
C HIS A 92 -4.03 -3.07 -10.00
N ASN A 93 -5.34 -3.27 -10.16
CA ASN A 93 -5.96 -3.57 -11.45
C ASN A 93 -7.21 -2.70 -11.64
N LEU A 94 -6.98 -1.41 -11.90
CA LEU A 94 -8.00 -0.35 -12.00
C LEU A 94 -8.15 0.20 -13.43
N GLY A 95 -7.57 -0.49 -14.42
CA GLY A 95 -7.65 -0.14 -15.84
C GLY A 95 -6.77 1.04 -16.26
N ASP A 96 -6.95 1.46 -17.52
CA ASP A 96 -6.04 2.33 -18.26
C ASP A 96 -5.64 3.64 -17.57
N SER A 97 -6.56 4.27 -16.82
CA SER A 97 -6.28 5.54 -16.15
C SER A 97 -5.24 5.37 -15.05
N TYR A 98 -5.35 4.28 -14.28
CA TYR A 98 -4.38 3.90 -13.27
C TYR A 98 -3.05 3.52 -13.91
N ASP A 99 -3.08 2.67 -14.94
CA ASP A 99 -1.87 2.19 -15.62
C ASP A 99 -1.08 3.33 -16.25
N LYS A 100 -1.75 4.29 -16.89
CA LYS A 100 -1.10 5.50 -17.46
C LYS A 100 -0.45 6.36 -16.38
N HIS A 101 -1.11 6.54 -15.24
CA HIS A 101 -0.55 7.35 -14.15
C HIS A 101 0.59 6.63 -13.42
N LEU A 102 0.56 5.29 -13.36
CA LEU A 102 1.65 4.47 -12.88
C LEU A 102 2.84 4.50 -13.85
N ALA A 103 2.60 4.36 -15.15
CA ALA A 103 3.65 4.50 -16.18
C ALA A 103 4.31 5.87 -16.12
N ALA A 104 3.51 6.95 -16.00
CA ALA A 104 4.04 8.31 -15.85
C ALA A 104 4.88 8.52 -14.58
N PHE A 105 4.72 7.70 -13.54
CA PHE A 105 5.64 7.70 -12.40
C PHE A 105 7.00 7.16 -12.82
N TRP A 106 7.01 5.96 -13.42
CA TRP A 106 8.22 5.22 -13.77
C TRP A 106 9.00 5.86 -14.93
N ASP A 107 8.29 6.43 -15.90
CA ASP A 107 8.88 7.13 -17.06
C ASP A 107 9.28 8.58 -16.73
N GLY A 108 8.94 9.05 -15.53
CA GLY A 108 9.13 10.43 -15.10
C GLY A 108 10.26 10.61 -14.10
N GLU A 109 10.46 11.86 -13.67
CA GLU A 109 11.52 12.23 -12.72
C GLU A 109 11.44 11.48 -11.38
N LEU A 110 10.26 10.99 -10.97
CA LEU A 110 10.12 10.22 -9.74
C LEU A 110 10.67 8.81 -9.94
N GLY A 111 10.37 8.14 -11.05
CA GLY A 111 10.80 6.78 -11.36
C GLY A 111 12.31 6.59 -11.31
N ASP A 112 13.06 7.55 -11.88
CA ASP A 112 14.53 7.55 -11.87
C ASP A 112 15.11 7.48 -10.45
N PHE A 113 14.43 8.11 -9.49
CA PHE A 113 14.84 8.10 -8.09
C PHE A 113 14.44 6.79 -7.39
N PHE A 114 13.28 6.21 -7.71
CA PHE A 114 12.79 4.96 -7.10
C PHE A 114 13.32 3.68 -7.77
N SER A 115 14.43 3.74 -8.50
CA SER A 115 14.98 2.60 -9.24
C SER A 115 15.29 1.39 -8.33
N MET A 116 15.24 0.18 -8.90
CA MET A 116 15.43 -1.08 -8.14
C MET A 116 16.83 -1.24 -7.52
N ASP A 117 17.81 -0.44 -7.95
CA ASP A 117 19.17 -0.40 -7.41
C ASP A 117 19.32 0.60 -6.25
N ASP A 118 18.25 1.32 -5.90
CA ASP A 118 18.32 2.37 -4.89
C ASP A 118 18.33 1.83 -3.45
N LYS A 119 19.50 1.94 -2.81
CA LYS A 119 19.74 1.56 -1.41
C LYS A 119 19.09 2.49 -0.39
N THR A 120 18.60 3.66 -0.79
CA THR A 120 17.82 4.59 0.05
C THR A 120 16.34 4.22 0.11
N HIS A 121 15.94 3.16 -0.61
CA HIS A 121 14.60 2.60 -0.58
C HIS A 121 14.65 1.17 -0.04
N ILE A 122 13.90 0.92 1.04
CA ILE A 122 13.51 -0.46 1.37
C ILE A 122 12.21 -0.70 0.64
N TYR A 123 12.33 -1.27 -0.57
CA TYR A 123 11.17 -1.59 -1.38
C TYR A 123 10.33 -2.66 -0.67
N ARG A 124 9.22 -2.19 -0.11
CA ARG A 124 8.07 -2.98 0.33
C ARG A 124 8.39 -4.13 1.30
N LYS A 125 8.21 -3.88 2.59
CA LYS A 125 8.01 -4.97 3.56
C LYS A 125 6.50 -5.25 3.69
N VAL A 126 6.10 -6.48 3.37
CA VAL A 126 4.72 -6.93 3.55
C VAL A 126 4.62 -7.69 4.86
N TYR A 127 3.78 -7.20 5.76
CA TYR A 127 3.41 -7.89 7.00
C TYR A 127 2.05 -8.57 6.80
N ARG A 128 1.88 -9.71 7.46
CA ARG A 128 0.61 -10.43 7.55
C ARG A 128 0.31 -10.66 9.02
N VAL A 129 -0.96 -10.70 9.38
CA VAL A 129 -1.35 -11.19 10.70
C VAL A 129 -1.25 -12.72 10.64
N GLU A 130 -0.64 -13.34 11.65
CA GLU A 130 -0.57 -14.80 11.81
C GLU A 130 -1.53 -15.26 12.91
#